data_AF-A0A939FU31-F1
#
_entry.id   AF-A0A939FU31-F1
#
_cell.length_a   1.000
_cell.length_b   1.000
_cell.length_c   1.000
_cell.angle_alpha   90.00
_cell.angle_beta   90.00
_cell.angle_gamma   90.00
#
_symmetry.space_group_name_H-M   'P 1'
#
loop_
_entity.id
_entity.type
_entity.pdbx_description
1 polymer ?
#
loop_
_entity_poly.entity_id
_entity_poly.type
_entity_poly.pdbx_seq_one_letter_code
_entity_poly.pdbx_strand_id
1 'polypeptide(L)'
;MESIEGLSARINQLQNEANEALARGDVDALTRIREHLQAAERQRNRVWEEALASASSPSPPHSPGSRAEGPEESLPVVTPTTARDAVRMALTDVGAPLDPKQIQLWGTAKYRTSFATSRAVYSLRRDEQRAWRQNPDGRFFYICPAISHDTLAPARAALTVSTWDDEDRILSPYTPRVAYLKLVLATAAAVKECPAAGPGDRRQLEVLLAKLARPLPNLPPRLADPAVVGEVAESELALIATADEDIRRASLERLAALSDEQRLFGQPLKVHSTSRRHA
;
A
#
# COMPACT_ATOMS: atom_id res chain seq x y z
N MET A 1 24.70 1.66 5.14
CA MET A 1 23.26 1.55 4.83
C MET A 1 23.13 0.58 3.67
N GLU A 2 22.28 -0.44 3.80
CA GLU A 2 22.00 -1.41 2.73
C GLU A 2 21.19 -0.72 1.61
N SER A 3 21.50 -0.99 0.34
CA SER A 3 20.80 -0.37 -0.80
C SER A 3 19.38 -0.92 -0.95
N ILE A 4 18.50 -0.20 -1.67
CA ILE A 4 17.12 -0.66 -1.95
C ILE A 4 17.12 -2.01 -2.68
N GLU A 5 18.04 -2.21 -3.61
CA GLU A 5 18.22 -3.47 -4.33
C GLU A 5 18.68 -4.60 -3.39
N GLY A 6 19.63 -4.32 -2.48
CA GLY A 6 20.08 -5.27 -1.46
C GLY A 6 18.96 -5.68 -0.50
N LEU A 7 18.17 -4.70 -0.04
CA LEU A 7 17.00 -4.94 0.81
C LEU A 7 15.93 -5.76 0.09
N SER A 8 15.70 -5.52 -1.20
CA SER A 8 14.74 -6.27 -2.01
C SER A 8 15.20 -7.71 -2.25
N ALA A 9 16.48 -7.92 -2.54
CA ALA A 9 17.08 -9.25 -2.65
C ALA A 9 16.97 -10.03 -1.33
N ARG A 10 17.23 -9.36 -0.20
CA ARG A 10 17.12 -9.95 1.14
C ARG A 10 15.68 -10.29 1.51
N ILE A 11 14.70 -9.45 1.16
CA ILE A 11 13.28 -9.77 1.34
C ILE A 11 12.90 -11.01 0.54
N ASN A 12 13.32 -11.11 -0.73
CA ASN A 12 13.07 -12.28 -1.56
C ASN A 12 13.72 -13.55 -1.00
N GLN A 13 14.95 -13.45 -0.49
CA GLN A 13 15.64 -14.54 0.18
C GLN A 13 14.86 -15.01 1.42
N LEU A 14 14.47 -14.08 2.30
CA LEU A 14 13.70 -14.39 3.51
C LEU A 14 12.33 -15.00 3.18
N GLN A 15 11.69 -14.57 2.09
CA GLN A 15 10.44 -15.19 1.61
C GLN A 15 10.66 -16.63 1.14
N ASN A 16 11.77 -16.92 0.46
CA ASN A 16 12.11 -18.29 0.05
C ASN A 16 12.42 -19.18 1.25
N GLU A 17 13.22 -18.68 2.20
CA GLU A 17 13.52 -19.39 3.45
C GLU A 17 12.24 -19.66 4.27
N ALA A 18 11.30 -18.71 4.28
CA ALA A 18 10.00 -18.88 4.93
C ALA A 18 9.16 -19.98 4.27
N ASN A 19 9.10 -20.01 2.93
CA ASN A 19 8.41 -21.06 2.19
C ASN A 19 9.01 -22.45 2.48
N GLU A 20 10.33 -22.55 2.58
CA GLU A 20 11.01 -23.79 2.93
C GLU A 20 10.77 -24.22 4.38
N ALA A 21 10.81 -23.27 5.33
CA ALA A 21 10.50 -23.54 6.74
C ALA A 21 9.05 -24.01 6.91
N LEU A 22 8.12 -23.42 6.16
CA LEU A 22 6.72 -23.84 6.11
C LEU A 22 6.57 -25.26 5.54
N ALA A 23 7.28 -25.59 4.46
CA ALA A 23 7.29 -26.94 3.89
C ALA A 23 7.87 -27.99 4.86
N ARG A 24 8.78 -27.60 5.76
CA ARG A 24 9.36 -28.46 6.81
C ARG A 24 8.55 -28.47 8.11
N GLY A 25 7.54 -27.62 8.26
CA GLY A 25 6.77 -27.46 9.50
C GLY A 25 7.58 -26.85 10.66
N ASP A 26 8.66 -26.13 10.38
CA ASP A 26 9.56 -25.55 11.38
C ASP A 26 9.04 -24.18 11.83
N VAL A 27 8.25 -24.19 12.92
CA VAL A 27 7.59 -23.01 13.47
C VAL A 27 8.60 -22.01 14.05
N ASP A 28 9.67 -22.49 14.70
CA ASP A 28 10.70 -21.63 15.30
C ASP A 28 11.55 -20.91 14.24
N ALA A 29 11.82 -21.58 13.11
CA ALA A 29 12.42 -20.93 11.96
C ALA A 29 11.49 -19.87 11.35
N LEU A 30 10.19 -20.17 11.20
CA LEU A 30 9.21 -19.21 10.67
C LEU A 30 9.12 -17.94 11.50
N THR A 31 9.10 -18.04 12.84
CA THR A 31 9.03 -16.86 13.72
C THR A 31 10.25 -15.95 13.55
N ARG A 32 11.46 -16.52 13.50
CA ARG A 32 12.70 -15.76 13.28
C ARG A 32 12.76 -15.12 11.90
N ILE A 33 12.39 -15.88 10.86
CA ILE A 33 12.37 -15.37 9.48
C ILE A 33 11.35 -14.23 9.35
N ARG A 34 10.19 -14.34 10.03
CA ARG A 34 9.17 -13.28 10.05
C ARG A 34 9.70 -11.99 10.65
N GLU A 35 10.40 -12.05 11.78
CA GLU A 35 11.00 -10.87 12.42
C GLU A 35 12.05 -10.20 11.50
N HIS A 36 12.88 -11.01 10.85
CA HIS A 36 13.87 -10.51 9.90
C HIS A 36 13.24 -9.89 8.65
N LEU A 37 12.15 -10.48 8.16
CA LEU A 37 11.42 -9.97 7.00
C LEU A 37 10.73 -8.64 7.31
N GLN A 38 10.07 -8.54 8.47
CA GLN A 38 9.49 -7.28 8.97
C GLN A 38 10.56 -6.19 9.18
N ALA A 39 11.74 -6.55 9.69
CA ALA A 39 12.85 -5.61 9.83
C ALA A 39 13.36 -5.12 8.46
N ALA A 40 13.52 -6.02 7.49
CA ALA A 40 13.96 -5.68 6.14
C ALA A 40 12.94 -4.81 5.40
N GLU A 41 11.65 -5.11 5.52
CA GLU A 41 10.58 -4.30 4.93
C GLU A 41 10.52 -2.89 5.54
N ARG A 42 10.58 -2.77 6.87
CA ARG A 42 10.65 -1.46 7.55
C ARG A 42 11.87 -0.66 7.13
N GLN A 43 13.02 -1.32 7.00
CA GLN A 43 14.24 -0.65 6.59
C GLN A 43 14.18 -0.19 5.13
N ARG A 44 13.59 -0.99 4.24
CA ARG A 44 13.33 -0.57 2.86
C ARG A 44 12.41 0.63 2.80
N ASN A 45 11.32 0.64 3.58
CA ASN A 45 10.38 1.75 3.64
C ASN A 45 11.07 3.03 4.14
N ARG A 46 11.93 2.95 5.15
CA ARG A 46 12.72 4.10 5.63
C ARG A 46 13.68 4.64 4.58
N VAL A 47 14.41 3.77 3.88
CA VAL A 47 15.32 4.22 2.81
C VAL A 47 14.54 4.90 1.69
N TRP A 48 13.32 4.43 1.39
CA TRP A 48 12.41 5.10 0.47
C TRP A 48 11.98 6.48 0.98
N GLU A 49 11.55 6.58 2.24
CA GLU A 49 11.16 7.85 2.88
C GLU A 49 12.32 8.85 2.93
N GLU A 50 13.53 8.38 3.25
CA GLU A 50 14.76 9.19 3.26
C GLU A 50 15.15 9.63 1.85
N ALA A 51 15.04 8.76 0.85
CA ALA A 51 15.28 9.11 -0.55
C ALA A 51 14.29 10.17 -1.04
N LEU A 52 13.00 10.03 -0.71
CA LEU A 52 11.97 11.04 -0.95
C LEU A 52 12.31 12.37 -0.26
N ALA A 53 12.65 12.34 1.03
CA ALA A 53 13.00 13.55 1.79
C ALA A 53 14.28 14.25 1.29
N SER A 54 15.28 13.47 0.85
CA SER A 54 16.54 14.00 0.29
C SER A 54 16.34 14.60 -1.11
N ALA A 55 15.41 14.05 -1.91
CA ALA A 55 15.04 14.59 -3.21
C ALA A 55 14.23 15.90 -3.12
N SER A 56 13.58 16.16 -1.98
CA SER A 56 12.82 17.40 -1.71
C SER A 56 13.67 18.57 -1.18
N SER A 57 15.00 18.43 -1.05
CA SER A 57 15.90 19.54 -0.68
C SER A 57 16.31 20.36 -1.91
N PRO A 58 16.11 21.71 -1.94
CA PRO A 58 16.44 22.50 -3.10
C PRO A 58 17.96 22.68 -3.19
N SER A 59 18.56 22.28 -4.30
CA SER A 59 19.95 22.62 -4.64
C SER A 59 20.09 23.02 -6.12
N PRO A 60 21.06 23.90 -6.44
CA PRO A 60 21.06 24.74 -7.65
C PRO A 60 21.52 23.99 -8.91
N PRO A 61 21.36 24.61 -10.10
CA PRO A 61 21.45 23.91 -11.37
C PRO A 61 22.90 23.77 -11.84
N HIS A 62 23.30 22.56 -12.26
CA HIS A 62 24.42 22.39 -13.18
C HIS A 62 24.14 21.37 -14.28
N SER A 63 24.68 21.75 -15.45
CA SER A 63 24.42 21.32 -16.82
C SER A 63 24.99 19.93 -17.22
N PRO A 64 24.65 19.40 -18.41
CA PRO A 64 24.63 17.98 -18.72
C PRO A 64 25.91 17.46 -19.39
N GLY A 65 26.19 16.17 -19.21
CA GLY A 65 27.31 15.47 -19.87
C GLY A 65 27.06 13.97 -20.09
N SER A 66 26.61 13.63 -21.30
CA SER A 66 26.98 12.49 -22.17
C SER A 66 27.25 11.06 -21.62
N ARG A 67 26.30 10.15 -21.93
CA ARG A 67 26.42 8.89 -22.73
C ARG A 67 27.32 7.72 -22.25
N ALA A 68 26.70 6.55 -22.04
CA ALA A 68 27.07 5.27 -22.69
C ALA A 68 25.99 4.18 -22.47
N GLU A 69 25.58 3.54 -23.56
CA GLU A 69 24.60 2.45 -23.67
C GLU A 69 25.23 1.10 -23.27
N GLY A 70 24.47 0.25 -22.57
CA GLY A 70 24.72 -1.18 -22.40
C GLY A 70 23.40 -1.95 -22.56
N PRO A 71 23.41 -3.23 -22.98
CA PRO A 71 22.19 -3.97 -23.29
C PRO A 71 21.45 -4.33 -21.99
N GLU A 72 20.26 -3.76 -21.82
CA GLU A 72 19.37 -4.04 -20.68
C GLU A 72 18.88 -5.48 -20.73
N GLU A 73 19.36 -6.31 -19.79
CA GLU A 73 18.63 -7.49 -19.34
C GLU A 73 17.27 -7.04 -18.81
N SER A 74 16.24 -7.21 -19.64
CA SER A 74 14.86 -6.93 -19.29
C SER A 74 14.45 -7.75 -18.07
N LEU A 75 14.39 -7.10 -16.92
CA LEU A 75 13.87 -7.68 -15.68
C LEU A 75 12.47 -8.27 -15.92
N PRO A 76 12.16 -9.44 -15.36
CA PRO A 76 10.85 -10.06 -15.53
C PRO A 76 9.75 -9.16 -14.93
N VAL A 77 8.78 -8.77 -15.76
CA VAL A 77 7.57 -8.05 -15.32
C VAL A 77 6.77 -9.00 -14.41
N VAL A 78 6.76 -8.74 -13.11
CA VAL A 78 5.96 -9.51 -12.15
C VAL A 78 4.49 -9.16 -12.35
N THR A 79 3.73 -10.05 -13.00
CA THR A 79 2.28 -9.93 -13.12
C THR A 79 1.61 -10.75 -12.02
N PRO A 80 0.67 -10.20 -11.24
CA PRO A 80 -0.03 -10.98 -10.22
C PRO A 80 -0.92 -12.05 -10.86
N THR A 81 -0.84 -13.25 -10.28
CA THR A 81 -1.52 -14.46 -10.75
C THR A 81 -2.93 -14.62 -10.20
N THR A 82 -3.26 -13.95 -9.09
CA THR A 82 -4.57 -14.04 -8.42
C THR A 82 -5.11 -12.67 -8.01
N ALA A 83 -6.40 -12.59 -7.73
CA ALA A 83 -7.01 -11.37 -7.17
C ALA A 83 -6.39 -10.97 -5.81
N ARG A 84 -5.97 -11.96 -5.01
CA ARG A 84 -5.28 -11.74 -3.73
C ARG A 84 -3.89 -11.13 -3.95
N ASP A 85 -3.14 -11.65 -4.91
CA ASP A 85 -1.81 -11.13 -5.25
C ASP A 85 -1.91 -9.70 -5.79
N ALA A 86 -2.88 -9.44 -6.65
CA ALA A 86 -3.10 -8.11 -7.19
C ALA A 86 -3.46 -7.07 -6.11
N VAL A 87 -4.32 -7.44 -5.16
CA VAL A 87 -4.64 -6.59 -4.01
C VAL A 87 -3.38 -6.34 -3.16
N ARG A 88 -2.63 -7.39 -2.82
CA ARG A 88 -1.38 -7.25 -2.05
C ARG A 88 -0.39 -6.33 -2.76
N MET A 89 -0.14 -6.56 -4.04
CA MET A 89 0.81 -5.78 -4.82
C MET A 89 0.40 -4.31 -4.90
N ALA A 90 -0.88 -4.02 -5.14
CA ALA A 90 -1.37 -2.64 -5.15
C ALA A 90 -1.22 -1.94 -3.79
N LEU A 91 -1.55 -2.64 -2.70
CA LEU A 91 -1.37 -2.10 -1.34
C LEU A 91 0.11 -1.86 -1.03
N THR A 92 0.98 -2.80 -1.41
CA THR A 92 2.43 -2.72 -1.15
C THR A 92 3.07 -1.58 -1.95
N ASP A 93 2.69 -1.44 -3.22
CA ASP A 93 3.23 -0.40 -4.10
C ASP A 93 2.83 1.02 -3.66
N VAL A 94 1.61 1.18 -3.15
CA VAL A 94 1.09 2.49 -2.75
C VAL A 94 1.41 2.81 -1.28
N GLY A 95 1.56 1.79 -0.43
CA GLY A 95 1.86 1.98 0.99
C GLY A 95 0.75 2.72 1.77
N ALA A 96 -0.51 2.50 1.39
CA ALA A 96 -1.67 3.10 2.04
C ALA A 96 -2.92 2.22 1.92
N PRO A 97 -3.91 2.32 2.83
CA PRO A 97 -5.17 1.61 2.69
C PRO A 97 -5.88 2.01 1.39
N LEU A 98 -6.27 1.04 0.56
CA LEU A 98 -6.93 1.29 -0.72
C LEU A 98 -8.31 0.68 -0.80
N ASP A 99 -9.23 1.37 -1.48
CA ASP A 99 -10.53 0.83 -1.84
C ASP A 99 -10.46 -0.03 -3.13
N PRO A 100 -11.50 -0.84 -3.46
CA PRO A 100 -11.49 -1.69 -4.64
C PRO A 100 -11.31 -0.95 -5.96
N LYS A 101 -11.83 0.29 -6.05
CA LYS A 101 -11.74 1.11 -7.26
C LYS A 101 -10.31 1.60 -7.46
N GLN A 102 -9.64 2.02 -6.39
CA GLN A 102 -8.23 2.42 -6.43
C GLN A 102 -7.33 1.23 -6.80
N ILE A 103 -7.55 0.06 -6.20
CA ILE A 103 -6.83 -1.18 -6.54
C ILE A 103 -7.01 -1.53 -8.02
N GLN A 104 -8.25 -1.47 -8.53
CA GLN A 104 -8.54 -1.74 -9.93
C GLN A 104 -7.87 -0.71 -10.85
N LEU A 105 -7.93 0.58 -10.53
CA LEU A 105 -7.29 1.64 -11.30
C LEU A 105 -5.77 1.44 -11.36
N TRP A 106 -5.13 1.23 -10.22
CA TRP A 106 -3.69 1.00 -10.11
C TRP A 106 -3.28 -0.26 -10.88
N GLY A 107 -3.92 -1.39 -10.59
CA GLY A 107 -3.55 -2.67 -11.18
C GLY A 107 -3.78 -2.72 -12.69
N THR A 108 -4.85 -2.07 -13.18
CA THR A 108 -5.09 -1.94 -14.63
C THR A 108 -3.97 -1.12 -15.27
N ALA A 109 -3.60 0.00 -14.68
CA ALA A 109 -2.59 0.90 -15.25
C ALA A 109 -1.17 0.33 -15.17
N LYS A 110 -0.80 -0.32 -14.06
CA LYS A 110 0.57 -0.80 -13.80
C LYS A 110 0.82 -2.22 -14.29
N TYR A 111 -0.12 -3.16 -14.09
CA TYR A 111 0.08 -4.57 -14.46
C TYR A 111 -0.81 -5.04 -15.61
N ARG A 112 -1.51 -4.11 -16.29
CA ARG A 112 -2.30 -4.36 -17.52
C ARG A 112 -3.34 -5.47 -17.40
N THR A 113 -3.79 -5.76 -16.20
CA THR A 113 -4.82 -6.76 -15.99
C THR A 113 -5.96 -6.11 -15.23
N SER A 114 -7.18 -6.44 -15.62
CA SER A 114 -8.35 -6.04 -14.85
C SER A 114 -8.43 -6.91 -13.60
N PHE A 115 -7.87 -6.44 -12.51
CA PHE A 115 -7.99 -7.13 -11.22
C PHE A 115 -9.26 -6.71 -10.50
N ALA A 116 -9.90 -7.70 -9.88
CA ALA A 116 -10.89 -7.59 -8.81
C ALA A 116 -12.05 -6.60 -9.05
N THR A 117 -13.24 -7.14 -9.34
CA THR A 117 -14.48 -6.38 -9.16
C THR A 117 -14.72 -6.10 -7.68
N SER A 118 -15.53 -5.10 -7.34
CA SER A 118 -15.96 -4.86 -5.95
C SER A 118 -16.50 -6.13 -5.28
N ARG A 119 -17.20 -6.98 -6.03
CA ARG A 119 -17.70 -8.27 -5.57
C ARG A 119 -16.59 -9.25 -5.17
N ALA A 120 -15.52 -9.32 -5.97
CA ALA A 120 -14.36 -10.17 -5.67
C ALA A 120 -13.69 -9.76 -4.35
N VAL A 121 -13.56 -8.44 -4.09
CA VAL A 121 -13.02 -7.92 -2.83
C VAL A 121 -13.88 -8.31 -1.62
N TYR A 122 -15.21 -8.19 -1.73
CA TYR A 122 -16.10 -8.59 -0.62
C TYR A 122 -16.03 -10.08 -0.30
N SER A 123 -15.89 -10.96 -1.30
CA SER A 123 -15.65 -12.39 -1.07
C SER A 123 -14.31 -12.60 -0.39
N LEU A 124 -13.26 -11.97 -0.93
CA LEU A 124 -11.89 -12.09 -0.42
C LEU A 124 -11.82 -11.77 1.08
N ARG A 125 -12.43 -10.67 1.53
CA ARG A 125 -12.45 -10.31 2.97
C ARG A 125 -13.01 -11.43 3.86
N ARG A 126 -14.14 -12.02 3.47
CA ARG A 126 -14.79 -13.09 4.24
C ARG A 126 -13.95 -14.36 4.22
N ASP A 127 -13.34 -14.66 3.09
CA ASP A 127 -12.53 -15.85 2.91
C ASP A 127 -11.20 -15.74 3.68
N GLU A 128 -10.58 -14.55 3.72
CA GLU A 128 -9.39 -14.28 4.54
C GLU A 128 -9.69 -14.39 6.03
N GLN A 129 -10.80 -13.81 6.52
CA GLN A 129 -11.17 -13.92 7.94
C GLN A 129 -11.48 -15.38 8.33
N ARG A 130 -12.15 -16.14 7.47
CA ARG A 130 -12.38 -17.58 7.70
C ARG A 130 -11.08 -18.36 7.72
N ALA A 131 -10.20 -18.11 6.76
CA ALA A 131 -8.89 -18.76 6.69
C ALA A 131 -8.07 -18.48 7.95
N TRP A 132 -8.07 -17.22 8.43
CA TRP A 132 -7.41 -16.84 9.67
C TRP A 132 -7.99 -17.59 10.88
N ARG A 133 -9.32 -17.67 11.02
CA ARG A 133 -9.95 -18.41 12.12
C ARG A 133 -9.64 -19.91 12.13
N GLN A 134 -9.45 -20.50 10.95
CA GLN A 134 -9.13 -21.92 10.81
C GLN A 134 -7.66 -22.20 11.15
N ASN A 135 -6.76 -21.35 10.68
CA ASN A 135 -5.33 -21.46 10.93
C ASN A 135 -4.68 -20.07 10.83
N PRO A 136 -4.50 -19.36 11.97
CA PRO A 136 -3.93 -18.00 12.00
C PRO A 136 -2.51 -17.92 11.42
N ASP A 137 -1.75 -19.01 11.53
CA ASP A 137 -0.36 -19.11 11.06
C ASP A 137 -0.26 -19.77 9.67
N GLY A 138 -1.40 -20.11 9.06
CA GLY A 138 -1.46 -20.82 7.79
C GLY A 138 -1.10 -19.98 6.56
N ARG A 139 -0.93 -18.66 6.72
CA ARG A 139 -0.59 -17.73 5.63
C ARG A 139 0.39 -16.67 6.12
N PHE A 140 1.33 -16.29 5.26
CA PHE A 140 2.30 -15.21 5.54
C PHE A 140 1.64 -13.84 5.73
N PHE A 141 0.53 -13.59 5.03
CA PHE A 141 -0.23 -12.37 5.15
C PHE A 141 -1.71 -12.65 4.92
N TYR A 142 -2.55 -11.82 5.51
CA TYR A 142 -3.98 -11.76 5.25
C TYR A 142 -4.32 -10.41 4.65
N ILE A 143 -5.28 -10.39 3.72
CA ILE A 143 -5.90 -9.14 3.29
C ILE A 143 -6.99 -8.81 4.32
N CYS A 144 -6.79 -7.70 5.00
CA CYS A 144 -7.63 -7.25 6.09
C CYS A 144 -8.45 -6.04 5.64
N PRO A 145 -9.62 -5.79 6.25
CA PRO A 145 -10.20 -4.46 6.19
C PRO A 145 -9.32 -3.46 6.94
N ALA A 146 -9.31 -2.22 6.48
CA ALA A 146 -8.89 -1.13 7.36
C ALA A 146 -9.88 -0.99 8.53
N ILE A 147 -9.44 -0.38 9.63
CA ILE A 147 -10.19 -0.27 10.88
C ILE A 147 -10.53 1.20 11.13
N SER A 148 -11.80 1.55 11.31
CA SER A 148 -12.18 2.94 11.60
C SER A 148 -11.67 3.35 12.99
N HIS A 149 -11.03 4.52 13.09
CA HIS A 149 -10.42 5.00 14.34
C HIS A 149 -11.42 5.16 15.50
N ASP A 150 -12.66 5.55 15.19
CA ASP A 150 -13.69 5.90 16.17
C ASP A 150 -14.34 4.66 16.80
N THR A 151 -14.74 3.71 15.96
CA THR A 151 -15.55 2.54 16.30
C THR A 151 -14.74 1.27 16.40
N LEU A 152 -13.50 1.27 15.90
CA LEU A 152 -12.66 0.08 15.68
C LEU A 152 -13.35 -1.01 14.86
N ALA A 153 -14.41 -0.63 14.14
CA ALA A 153 -15.14 -1.50 13.25
C ALA A 153 -14.42 -1.61 11.90
N PRO A 154 -14.62 -2.70 11.16
CA PRO A 154 -14.06 -2.80 9.82
C PRO A 154 -14.64 -1.72 8.90
N ALA A 155 -13.77 -0.98 8.24
CA ALA A 155 -14.13 -0.05 7.19
C ALA A 155 -14.87 -0.78 6.06
N ARG A 156 -15.79 -0.07 5.40
CA ARG A 156 -16.65 -0.67 4.37
C ARG A 156 -15.88 -1.15 3.14
N ALA A 157 -14.89 -0.39 2.68
CA ALA A 157 -14.26 -0.64 1.38
C ALA A 157 -12.73 -0.72 1.44
N ALA A 158 -12.07 0.07 2.29
CA ALA A 158 -10.62 0.10 2.35
C ALA A 158 -10.03 -1.22 2.86
N LEU A 159 -8.98 -1.68 2.20
CA LEU A 159 -8.22 -2.88 2.52
C LEU A 159 -6.81 -2.52 2.98
N THR A 160 -6.23 -3.43 3.75
CA THR A 160 -4.87 -3.38 4.31
C THR A 160 -4.27 -4.79 4.26
N VAL A 161 -3.00 -4.90 4.65
CA VAL A 161 -2.30 -6.20 4.78
C VAL A 161 -1.96 -6.42 6.26
N SER A 162 -2.14 -7.65 6.76
CA SER A 162 -1.89 -7.99 8.17
C SER A 162 -0.44 -7.82 8.62
N THR A 163 0.50 -7.65 7.68
CA THR A 163 1.92 -7.41 7.97
C THR A 163 2.22 -5.95 8.29
N TRP A 164 1.28 -5.03 8.03
CA TRP A 164 1.41 -3.64 8.40
C TRP A 164 1.22 -3.44 9.91
N ASP A 165 1.93 -2.44 10.45
CA ASP A 165 1.74 -2.01 11.82
C ASP A 165 0.28 -1.58 12.06
N ASP A 166 -0.20 -1.75 13.28
CA ASP A 166 -1.59 -1.46 13.67
C ASP A 166 -2.00 -0.03 13.30
N GLU A 167 -1.09 0.93 13.44
CA GLU A 167 -1.30 2.35 13.08
C GLU A 167 -1.64 2.52 11.60
N ASP A 168 -0.95 1.79 10.71
CA ASP A 168 -1.16 1.86 9.26
C ASP A 168 -2.42 1.18 8.78
N ARG A 169 -3.07 0.41 9.66
CA ARG A 169 -4.32 -0.27 9.36
C ARG A 169 -5.54 0.52 9.85
N ILE A 170 -5.35 1.60 10.60
CA ILE A 170 -6.43 2.46 11.10
C ILE A 170 -6.76 3.57 10.09
N LEU A 171 -8.04 3.87 9.93
CA LEU A 171 -8.54 5.02 9.17
C LEU A 171 -8.98 6.13 10.11
N SER A 172 -8.28 7.25 10.06
CA SER A 172 -8.75 8.55 10.53
C SER A 172 -9.67 9.22 9.49
N PRO A 173 -10.29 10.38 9.82
CA PRO A 173 -11.01 11.20 8.84
C PRO A 173 -10.13 11.73 7.70
N TYR A 174 -8.81 11.85 7.91
CA TYR A 174 -7.85 12.32 6.91
C TYR A 174 -7.25 11.20 6.06
N THR A 175 -7.26 9.95 6.55
CA THR A 175 -6.62 8.81 5.88
C THR A 175 -7.07 8.61 4.43
N PRO A 176 -8.37 8.77 4.06
CA PRO A 176 -8.77 8.67 2.66
C PRO A 176 -8.06 9.68 1.74
N ARG A 177 -7.81 10.91 2.22
CA ARG A 177 -7.07 11.92 1.45
C ARG A 177 -5.58 11.60 1.41
N VAL A 178 -4.99 11.17 2.53
CA VAL A 178 -3.60 10.70 2.58
C VAL A 178 -3.37 9.54 1.62
N ALA A 179 -4.22 8.52 1.66
CA ALA A 179 -4.13 7.36 0.76
C ALA A 179 -4.29 7.74 -0.72
N TYR A 180 -5.18 8.70 -1.00
CA TYR A 180 -5.31 9.26 -2.33
C TYR A 180 -4.03 9.96 -2.81
N LEU A 181 -3.41 10.80 -1.97
CA LEU A 181 -2.17 11.49 -2.31
C LEU A 181 -1.02 10.49 -2.48
N LYS A 182 -0.90 9.49 -1.61
CA LYS A 182 0.06 8.39 -1.78
C LYS A 182 -0.13 7.64 -3.12
N LEU A 183 -1.38 7.41 -3.55
CA LEU A 183 -1.65 6.83 -4.86
C LEU A 183 -1.22 7.75 -6.02
N VAL A 184 -1.41 9.06 -5.89
CA VAL A 184 -0.91 10.05 -6.87
C VAL A 184 0.62 9.96 -6.96
N LEU A 185 1.31 9.98 -5.82
CA LEU A 185 2.77 9.91 -5.75
C LEU A 185 3.31 8.61 -6.34
N ALA A 186 2.73 7.47 -5.96
CA ALA A 186 3.10 6.17 -6.54
C ALA A 186 2.88 6.15 -8.06
N THR A 187 1.82 6.78 -8.55
CA THR A 187 1.56 6.86 -10.00
C THR A 187 2.55 7.78 -10.71
N ALA A 188 2.87 8.94 -10.13
CA ALA A 188 3.86 9.86 -10.66
C ALA A 188 5.25 9.23 -10.73
N ALA A 189 5.65 8.52 -9.66
CA ALA A 189 6.88 7.74 -9.62
C ALA A 189 6.88 6.63 -10.69
N ALA A 190 5.81 5.84 -10.80
CA ALA A 190 5.71 4.79 -11.81
C ALA A 190 5.79 5.33 -13.25
N VAL A 191 5.23 6.51 -13.55
CA VAL A 191 5.39 7.15 -14.87
C VAL A 191 6.84 7.55 -15.15
N LYS A 192 7.57 8.01 -14.13
CA LYS A 192 8.99 8.39 -14.25
C LYS A 192 9.89 7.17 -14.43
N GLU A 193 9.65 6.13 -13.64
CA GLU A 193 10.44 4.90 -13.60
C GLU A 193 10.22 4.01 -14.81
N CYS A 194 9.05 4.05 -15.44
CA CYS A 194 8.76 3.25 -16.62
C CYS A 194 9.52 3.82 -17.83
N PRO A 195 10.64 3.19 -18.27
CA PRO A 195 11.33 3.63 -19.48
C PRO A 195 10.34 3.44 -20.64
N ALA A 196 10.53 4.16 -21.74
CA ALA A 196 9.70 4.02 -22.93
C ALA A 196 9.92 2.67 -23.64
N ALA A 197 9.89 1.54 -22.93
CA ALA A 197 9.88 0.19 -23.44
C ALA A 197 8.48 -0.11 -24.01
N GLY A 198 8.15 0.56 -25.11
CA GLY A 198 6.88 0.40 -25.84
C GLY A 198 5.86 1.52 -25.57
N PRO A 199 5.17 2.05 -26.61
CA PRO A 199 4.20 3.16 -26.50
C PRO A 199 2.98 2.91 -25.58
N GLY A 200 2.78 1.68 -25.11
CA GLY A 200 1.58 1.27 -24.38
C GLY A 200 1.69 1.34 -22.85
N ASP A 201 2.87 1.09 -22.26
CA ASP A 201 3.05 0.90 -20.81
C ASP A 201 2.92 2.20 -20.06
N ARG A 202 3.72 3.18 -20.47
CA ARG A 202 3.70 4.52 -19.91
C ARG A 202 2.35 5.23 -20.10
N ARG A 203 1.68 5.02 -21.24
CA ARG A 203 0.44 5.72 -21.58
C ARG A 203 -0.70 5.43 -20.60
N GLN A 204 -0.84 4.19 -20.10
CA GLN A 204 -1.90 3.87 -19.15
C GLN A 204 -1.67 4.53 -17.79
N LEU A 205 -0.42 4.56 -17.33
CA LEU A 205 0.00 5.29 -16.13
C LEU A 205 -0.19 6.80 -16.29
N GLU A 206 0.16 7.38 -17.44
CA GLU A 206 -0.09 8.80 -17.74
C GLU A 206 -1.58 9.15 -17.74
N VAL A 207 -2.43 8.29 -18.31
CA VAL A 207 -3.89 8.46 -18.28
C VAL A 207 -4.43 8.37 -16.85
N LEU A 208 -3.92 7.44 -16.03
CA LEU A 208 -4.29 7.36 -14.63
C LEU A 208 -3.85 8.62 -13.88
N LEU A 209 -2.60 9.06 -14.05
CA LEU A 209 -2.07 10.25 -13.41
C LEU A 209 -2.88 11.49 -13.79
N ALA A 210 -3.21 11.67 -15.06
CA ALA A 210 -4.06 12.78 -15.52
C ALA A 210 -5.47 12.75 -14.89
N LYS A 211 -6.02 11.58 -14.56
CA LYS A 211 -7.29 11.46 -13.83
C LYS A 211 -7.12 11.83 -12.35
N LEU A 212 -6.04 11.35 -11.71
CA LEU A 212 -5.70 11.63 -10.32
C LEU A 212 -5.20 13.07 -10.10
N ALA A 213 -4.78 13.77 -11.15
CA ALA A 213 -4.33 15.14 -11.02
C ALA A 213 -5.49 16.15 -10.90
N ARG A 214 -6.68 15.84 -11.45
CA ARG A 214 -7.83 16.78 -11.50
C ARG A 214 -8.32 17.29 -10.14
N PRO A 215 -8.38 16.45 -9.08
CA PRO A 215 -8.81 16.88 -7.75
C PRO A 215 -7.69 17.50 -6.90
N LEU A 216 -6.47 17.69 -7.44
CA LEU A 216 -5.40 18.37 -6.71
C LEU A 216 -5.60 19.89 -6.78
N PRO A 217 -5.62 20.58 -5.63
CA PRO A 217 -5.61 22.04 -5.61
C PRO A 217 -4.28 22.56 -6.17
N ASN A 218 -4.29 23.78 -6.69
CA ASN A 218 -3.07 24.50 -7.11
C ASN A 218 -2.28 23.86 -8.26
N LEU A 219 -2.84 22.88 -8.97
CA LEU A 219 -2.21 22.32 -10.16
C LEU A 219 -2.36 23.31 -11.35
N PRO A 220 -1.28 23.60 -12.10
CA PRO A 220 -1.37 24.47 -13.26
C PRO A 220 -2.27 23.87 -14.38
N PRO A 221 -2.95 24.72 -15.17
CA PRO A 221 -3.99 24.30 -16.12
C PRO A 221 -3.52 23.56 -17.38
N ARG A 222 -2.21 23.47 -17.64
CA ARG A 222 -1.66 22.68 -18.78
C ARG A 222 -1.12 21.35 -18.28
N LEU A 223 -1.36 20.29 -19.08
CA LEU A 223 -1.02 18.88 -18.80
C LEU A 223 0.18 18.77 -17.88
N ALA A 224 -0.09 18.42 -16.63
CA ALA A 224 0.91 18.51 -15.58
C ALA A 224 1.95 17.42 -15.78
N ASP A 225 3.19 17.85 -15.97
CA ASP A 225 4.39 17.03 -15.83
C ASP A 225 4.25 16.14 -14.57
N PRO A 226 4.50 14.82 -14.67
CA PRO A 226 4.46 13.95 -13.51
C PRO A 226 5.25 14.46 -12.30
N ALA A 227 6.34 15.19 -12.53
CA ALA A 227 7.09 15.84 -11.45
C ALA A 227 6.25 16.89 -10.71
N VAL A 228 5.62 17.81 -11.45
CA VAL A 228 4.77 18.87 -10.88
C VAL A 228 3.56 18.30 -10.15
N VAL A 229 2.94 17.23 -10.69
CA VAL A 229 1.85 16.53 -10.00
C VAL A 229 2.33 15.95 -8.67
N GLY A 230 3.53 15.35 -8.66
CA GLY A 230 4.16 14.83 -7.45
C GLY A 230 4.39 15.91 -6.40
N GLU A 231 5.04 17.01 -6.77
CA GLU A 231 5.35 18.12 -5.85
C GLU A 231 4.09 18.73 -5.20
N VAL A 232 3.02 18.90 -5.97
CA VAL A 232 1.74 19.39 -5.45
C VAL A 232 1.14 18.40 -4.45
N ALA A 233 1.19 17.10 -4.77
CA ALA A 233 0.68 16.07 -3.89
C ALA A 233 1.52 15.91 -2.61
N GLU A 234 2.84 16.02 -2.69
CA GLU A 234 3.75 16.05 -1.52
C GLU A 234 3.46 17.25 -0.62
N SER A 235 3.32 18.43 -1.22
CA SER A 235 3.02 19.67 -0.48
C SER A 235 1.70 19.57 0.27
N GLU A 236 0.66 19.02 -0.37
CA GLU A 236 -0.62 18.80 0.31
C GLU A 236 -0.53 17.71 1.38
N LEU A 237 0.20 16.62 1.10
CA LEU A 237 0.37 15.52 2.06
C LEU A 237 1.05 16.01 3.34
N ALA A 238 2.08 16.85 3.22
CA ALA A 238 2.78 17.46 4.34
C ALA A 238 1.86 18.29 5.26
N LEU A 239 0.76 18.85 4.74
CA LEU A 239 -0.19 19.62 5.54
C LEU A 239 -1.11 18.74 6.40
N ILE A 240 -1.36 17.50 5.99
CA ILE A 240 -2.38 16.63 6.61
C ILE A 240 -1.81 15.38 7.28
N ALA A 241 -0.59 14.96 6.95
CA ALA A 241 0.00 13.69 7.41
C ALA A 241 0.10 13.61 8.94
N THR A 242 0.62 14.64 9.61
CA THR A 242 0.76 14.63 11.07
C THR A 242 -0.59 14.53 11.78
N ALA A 243 -1.60 15.27 11.32
CA ALA A 243 -2.95 15.20 11.90
C ALA A 243 -3.61 13.83 11.67
N ASP A 244 -3.36 13.18 10.53
CA ASP A 244 -3.78 11.81 10.27
C ASP A 244 -3.11 10.83 11.26
N GLU A 245 -1.78 10.88 11.36
CA GLU A 245 -0.98 10.03 12.23
C GLU A 245 -1.38 10.16 13.70
N ASP A 246 -1.55 11.38 14.21
CA ASP A 246 -1.94 11.62 15.60
C ASP A 246 -3.28 10.96 15.95
N ILE A 247 -4.27 11.03 15.06
CA ILE A 247 -5.58 10.39 15.29
C ILE A 247 -5.48 8.86 15.23
N ARG A 248 -4.69 8.31 14.29
CA ARG A 248 -4.46 6.86 14.19
C ARG A 248 -3.75 6.36 15.45
N ARG A 249 -2.70 7.06 15.88
CA ARG A 249 -1.91 6.73 17.08
C ARG A 249 -2.74 6.76 18.36
N ALA A 250 -3.59 7.77 18.53
CA ALA A 250 -4.53 7.88 19.66
C ALA A 250 -5.55 6.71 19.74
N SER A 251 -5.68 5.93 18.67
CA SER A 251 -6.58 4.77 18.62
C SER A 251 -5.87 3.44 18.94
N LEU A 252 -4.54 3.42 18.99
CA LEU A 252 -3.76 2.19 19.16
C LEU A 252 -4.01 1.51 20.50
N GLU A 253 -4.13 2.27 21.59
CA GLU A 253 -4.38 1.71 22.93
C GLU A 253 -5.71 0.95 22.97
N ARG A 254 -6.77 1.52 22.38
CA ARG A 254 -8.09 0.88 22.31
C ARG A 254 -8.07 -0.34 21.38
N LEU A 255 -7.30 -0.29 20.29
CA LEU A 255 -7.14 -1.42 19.39
C LEU A 255 -6.37 -2.57 20.04
N ALA A 256 -5.30 -2.28 20.77
CA ALA A 256 -4.48 -3.26 21.48
C ALA A 256 -5.23 -4.03 22.58
N ALA A 257 -6.31 -3.46 23.12
CA ALA A 257 -7.19 -4.13 24.08
C ALA A 257 -8.13 -5.17 23.44
N LEU A 258 -8.19 -5.26 22.11
CA LEU A 258 -9.03 -6.23 21.40
C LEU A 258 -8.30 -7.56 21.19
N SER A 259 -9.06 -8.62 20.84
CA SER A 259 -8.45 -9.89 20.45
C SER A 259 -7.66 -9.76 19.14
N ASP A 260 -6.71 -10.66 18.88
CA ASP A 260 -5.92 -10.62 17.63
C ASP A 260 -6.79 -10.64 16.37
N GLU A 261 -7.88 -11.40 16.39
CA GLU A 261 -8.85 -11.39 15.29
C GLU A 261 -9.45 -9.99 15.09
N GLN A 262 -9.88 -9.36 16.18
CA GLN A 262 -10.51 -8.04 16.13
C GLN A 262 -9.50 -6.94 15.78
N ARG A 263 -8.24 -7.10 16.18
CA ARG A 263 -7.13 -6.23 15.76
C ARG A 263 -6.85 -6.31 14.27
N LEU A 264 -7.13 -7.44 13.63
CA LEU A 264 -6.94 -7.65 12.20
C LEU A 264 -8.19 -7.33 11.37
N PHE A 265 -9.36 -7.76 11.82
CA PHE A 265 -10.61 -7.72 11.04
C PHE A 265 -11.66 -6.73 11.57
N GLY A 266 -11.34 -6.02 12.65
CA GLY A 266 -12.22 -5.06 13.32
C GLY A 266 -13.26 -5.71 14.22
N GLN A 267 -13.77 -4.96 15.20
CA GLN A 267 -14.85 -5.41 16.06
C GLN A 267 -16.23 -5.21 15.40
N PRO A 268 -17.21 -6.10 15.65
CA PRO A 268 -18.57 -5.90 15.17
C PRO A 268 -19.18 -4.65 15.81
N LEU A 269 -19.87 -3.84 15.01
CA LEU A 269 -20.65 -2.71 15.53
C LEU A 269 -21.73 -3.25 16.48
N LYS A 270 -21.76 -2.73 17.71
CA LYS A 270 -22.86 -3.00 18.64
C LYS A 270 -24.11 -2.31 18.11
N VAL A 271 -25.04 -3.09 17.56
CA VAL A 271 -26.35 -2.58 17.16
C VAL A 271 -27.13 -2.31 18.44
N HIS A 272 -27.25 -1.05 18.82
CA HIS A 272 -28.21 -0.67 19.85
C HIS A 272 -29.62 -0.84 19.26
N SER A 273 -30.37 -1.82 19.76
CA SER A 273 -31.77 -1.97 19.42
C SER A 273 -32.53 -0.75 19.93
N THR A 274 -32.82 0.20 19.03
CA THR A 274 -33.83 1.22 19.30
C THR A 274 -35.16 0.50 19.46
N SER A 275 -35.56 0.25 20.71
CA SER A 275 -36.90 -0.17 21.05
C SER A 275 -37.86 0.90 20.54
N ARG A 276 -38.53 0.64 19.41
CA ARG A 276 -39.69 1.42 18.98
C ARG A 276 -40.76 1.19 20.04
N ARG A 277 -40.86 2.09 21.01
CA ARG A 277 -42.06 2.21 21.82
C ARG A 277 -43.16 2.72 20.89
N HIS A 278 -44.16 1.87 20.67
CA HIS A 278 -45.45 2.26 20.11
C HIS A 278 -46.06 3.38 20.93
N ALA A 279 -46.51 4.42 20.25
CA ALA A 279 -47.65 5.25 20.62
C ALA A 279 -48.41 5.55 19.33
#